data_AF-A0A7S1Y5N5-F1
#
_entry.id   AF-A0A7S1Y5N5-F1
#
_cell.length_a   1.000
_cell.length_b   1.000
_cell.length_c   1.000
_cell.angle_alpha   90.00
_cell.angle_beta   90.00
_cell.angle_gamma   90.00
#
_symmetry.space_group_name_H-M   'P 1'
#
loop_
_entity.id
_entity.type
_entity.pdbx_description
1 polymer ?
#
loop_
_entity_poly.entity_id
_entity_poly.type
_entity_poly.pdbx_seq_one_letter_code
_entity_poly.pdbx_strand_id
1 'polypeptide(L)'
;SPNACGVIALLLSACKAEGIPITPSRIQRALENTAVMVPNLTTLQQGWGMIQADKAYEYLQARKDDKEEGLHFDVHVERSGQPRGVYLRQPEETQVKQTFTVTVKPVIGLEDEISDEGQ
;
A
#
# COMPACT_ATOMS: atom_id res chain seq x y z
N SER A 1 -6.32 9.23 11.04
CA SER A 1 -5.57 9.45 12.30
C SER A 1 -4.72 10.71 12.15
N PRO A 2 -4.74 11.65 13.10
CA PRO A 2 -4.00 12.91 13.01
C PRO A 2 -2.47 12.72 13.08
N ASN A 3 -1.97 11.76 13.87
CA ASN A 3 -0.54 11.48 13.96
C ASN A 3 0.05 11.06 12.59
N ALA A 4 -0.53 10.03 11.96
CA ALA A 4 -0.10 9.57 10.64
C ALA A 4 -0.18 10.69 9.59
N CYS A 5 -1.22 11.52 9.62
CA CYS A 5 -1.36 12.67 8.73
C CYS A 5 -0.22 13.69 8.93
N GLY A 6 0.14 14.00 10.17
CA GLY A 6 1.26 14.90 10.49
C GLY A 6 2.60 14.35 10.00
N VAL A 7 2.87 13.06 10.21
CA VAL A 7 4.09 12.42 9.69
C VAL A 7 4.13 12.48 8.16
N ILE A 8 3.03 12.12 7.49
CA ILE A 8 2.94 12.19 6.01
C ILE A 8 3.16 13.63 5.53
N ALA A 9 2.58 14.64 6.19
CA ALA A 9 2.78 16.03 5.83
C ALA A 9 4.25 16.47 5.93
N LEU A 10 4.97 15.98 6.94
CA LEU A 10 6.42 16.21 7.08
C LEU A 10 7.21 15.53 5.97
N LEU A 11 6.93 14.25 5.69
CA LEU A 11 7.57 13.50 4.60
C LEU A 11 7.36 14.18 3.24
N LEU A 12 6.11 14.59 2.95
CA LEU A 12 5.78 15.30 1.72
C LEU A 12 6.50 16.64 1.61
N SER A 13 6.63 17.38 2.72
CA SER A 13 7.39 18.64 2.76
C SER A 13 8.87 18.42 2.48
N ALA A 14 9.48 17.40 3.10
CA ALA A 14 10.89 17.05 2.89
C ALA A 14 11.16 16.59 1.45
N CYS A 15 10.33 15.70 0.90
CA CYS A 15 10.45 15.25 -0.49
C CYS A 15 10.34 16.41 -1.49
N LYS A 16 9.42 17.35 -1.26
CA LYS A 16 9.30 18.56 -2.09
C LYS A 16 10.54 19.44 -2.02
N ALA A 17 11.12 19.61 -0.82
CA ALA A 17 12.31 20.43 -0.64
C ALA A 17 13.55 19.85 -1.34
N GLU A 18 13.65 18.51 -1.43
CA GLU A 18 14.80 17.82 -2.02
C GLU A 18 14.58 17.32 -3.46
N GLY A 19 13.40 17.58 -4.04
CA GLY A 19 13.06 17.12 -5.39
C GLY A 19 12.91 15.61 -5.52
N ILE A 20 12.58 14.90 -4.43
CA ILE A 20 12.27 13.47 -4.47
C ILE A 20 10.88 13.29 -5.10
N PRO A 21 10.72 12.42 -6.12
CA PRO A 21 9.42 12.17 -6.73
C PRO A 21 8.40 11.68 -5.70
N ILE A 22 7.18 12.20 -5.76
CA ILE A 22 6.10 11.85 -4.82
C ILE A 22 5.00 11.13 -5.57
N THR A 23 4.66 9.93 -5.12
CA THR A 23 3.42 9.22 -5.48
C THR A 23 2.81 8.60 -4.22
N PRO A 24 1.48 8.36 -4.19
CA PRO A 24 0.85 7.67 -3.07
C PRO A 24 1.51 6.31 -2.75
N SER A 25 1.78 5.50 -3.78
CA SER A 25 2.43 4.19 -3.64
C SER A 25 3.81 4.28 -3.01
N ARG A 26 4.61 5.28 -3.39
CA ARG A 26 5.96 5.47 -2.87
C ARG A 26 5.93 5.83 -1.37
N ILE A 27 5.04 6.73 -0.98
CA ILE A 27 4.88 7.11 0.44
C ILE A 27 4.35 5.92 1.24
N GLN A 28 3.35 5.20 0.73
CA GLN A 28 2.81 4.01 1.39
C GLN A 28 3.90 2.95 1.58
N ARG A 29 4.66 2.59 0.53
CA ARG A 29 5.77 1.63 0.65
C ARG A 29 6.83 2.05 1.65
N ALA A 30 7.21 3.33 1.66
CA ALA A 30 8.18 3.82 2.63
C ALA A 30 7.68 3.65 4.07
N LEU A 31 6.41 3.95 4.34
CA LEU A 31 5.81 3.76 5.65
C LEU A 31 5.70 2.28 6.04
N GLU A 32 5.23 1.43 5.13
CA GLU A 32 5.02 0.01 5.39
C GLU A 32 6.34 -0.75 5.60
N ASN A 33 7.37 -0.47 4.80
CA ASN A 33 8.67 -1.15 4.89
C ASN A 33 9.55 -0.66 6.06
N THR A 34 9.20 0.46 6.70
CA THR A 34 9.97 1.02 7.81
C THR A 34 9.24 0.97 9.14
N ALA A 35 7.96 0.58 9.14
CA ALA A 35 7.19 0.41 10.36
C ALA A 35 7.77 -0.68 11.25
N VAL A 36 7.68 -0.48 12.56
CA VAL A 36 8.22 -1.40 13.57
C VAL A 36 7.09 -2.07 14.32
N MET A 37 7.12 -3.41 14.37
CA MET A 37 6.13 -4.18 15.11
C MET A 37 6.25 -3.94 16.61
N VAL A 38 5.14 -3.54 17.22
CA VAL A 38 5.02 -3.37 18.66
C VAL A 38 4.86 -4.76 19.31
N PRO A 39 5.68 -5.10 20.31
CA PRO A 39 5.55 -6.36 21.03
C PRO A 39 4.16 -6.53 21.63
N ASN A 40 3.70 -7.78 21.72
CA ASN A 40 2.40 -8.16 22.28
C ASN A 40 1.15 -7.66 21.53
N LEU A 41 1.31 -7.09 20.32
CA LEU A 41 0.19 -6.81 19.41
C LEU A 41 0.23 -7.76 18.20
N THR A 42 -0.93 -8.25 17.79
CA THR A 42 -1.07 -9.05 16.57
C THR A 42 -1.08 -8.15 15.33
N THR A 43 -0.75 -8.72 14.17
CA THR A 43 -0.81 -8.03 12.87
C THR A 43 -2.20 -7.48 12.57
N LEU A 44 -3.27 -8.14 13.02
CA LEU A 44 -4.63 -7.65 12.85
C LEU A 44 -4.93 -6.38 13.70
N GLN A 45 -4.22 -6.20 14.82
CA GLN A 45 -4.37 -5.03 15.68
C GLN A 45 -3.52 -3.84 15.23
N GLN A 46 -2.33 -4.10 14.69
CA GLN A 46 -1.35 -3.04 14.38
C GLN A 46 -1.03 -2.86 12.89
N GLY A 47 -1.52 -3.74 12.01
CA GLY A 47 -1.14 -3.76 10.61
C GLY A 47 0.36 -3.97 10.44
N TRP A 48 1.00 -3.03 9.74
CA TRP A 48 2.45 -2.98 9.51
C TRP A 48 3.26 -2.54 10.75
N GLY A 49 2.60 -2.06 11.81
CA GLY A 49 3.24 -1.61 13.04
C GLY A 49 3.32 -0.10 13.19
N MET A 50 4.24 0.35 14.03
CA MET A 50 4.43 1.76 14.39
C MET A 50 5.25 2.50 13.34
N ILE A 51 4.69 3.59 12.81
CA ILE A 51 5.34 4.47 11.84
C ILE A 51 6.66 5.04 12.39
N GLN A 52 7.73 4.96 11.60
CA GLN A 52 9.04 5.56 11.87
C GLN A 52 9.30 6.69 10.85
N ALA A 53 9.10 7.95 11.26
CA ALA A 53 9.14 9.08 10.34
C ALA A 53 10.53 9.32 9.73
N ASP A 54 11.57 9.24 10.55
CA ASP A 54 12.97 9.34 10.14
C ASP A 54 13.35 8.21 9.17
N LYS A 55 12.98 6.97 9.47
CA LYS A 55 13.29 5.81 8.62
C LYS A 55 12.53 5.81 7.31
N ALA A 56 11.26 6.21 7.33
CA ALA A 56 10.49 6.39 6.11
C ALA A 56 11.14 7.42 5.18
N TYR A 57 11.68 8.51 5.73
CA TYR A 57 12.41 9.50 4.95
C TYR A 57 13.75 8.98 4.41
N GLU A 58 14.55 8.29 5.22
CA GLU A 58 15.78 7.61 4.78
C GLU A 58 15.49 6.63 3.62
N TYR A 59 14.39 5.87 3.71
CA TYR A 59 13.93 4.96 2.66
C TYR A 59 13.61 5.71 1.35
N LEU A 60 12.89 6.83 1.44
CA LEU A 60 12.53 7.66 0.28
C LEU A 60 13.77 8.26 -0.40
N GLN A 61 14.76 8.71 0.38
CA GLN A 61 16.03 9.22 -0.14
C GLN A 61 16.82 8.13 -0.86
N ALA A 62 16.95 6.96 -0.24
CA ALA A 62 17.72 5.85 -0.78
C ALA A 62 17.16 5.31 -2.10
N ARG A 63 15.85 5.48 -2.34
CA ARG A 63 15.14 4.90 -3.50
C ARG A 63 14.55 5.96 -4.42
N LYS A 64 14.99 7.22 -4.30
CA LYS A 64 14.46 8.36 -5.09
C LYS A 64 14.49 8.13 -6.61
N ASP A 65 15.51 7.43 -7.10
CA ASP A 65 15.74 7.17 -8.53
C ASP A 65 15.08 5.87 -9.03
N ASP A 66 14.53 5.06 -8.12
CA ASP A 66 13.84 3.82 -8.45
C ASP A 66 12.45 4.13 -9.00
N LYS A 67 12.20 3.82 -10.27
CA LYS A 67 10.92 4.08 -10.94
C LYS A 67 9.82 3.13 -10.48
N GLU A 68 10.17 1.95 -10.00
CA GLU A 68 9.20 0.91 -9.57
C GLU A 68 8.53 1.27 -8.24
N GLU A 69 9.16 2.12 -7.42
CA GLU A 69 8.56 2.68 -6.20
C GLU A 69 7.28 3.48 -6.48
N GLY A 70 7.17 4.04 -7.69
CA GLY A 70 5.98 4.77 -8.11
C GLY A 70 4.79 3.88 -8.44
N LEU A 71 5.01 2.59 -8.66
CA LEU A 71 4.02 1.68 -9.23
C LEU A 71 2.94 1.32 -8.20
N HIS A 72 1.68 1.46 -8.58
CA HIS A 72 0.56 0.89 -7.84
C HIS A 72 0.22 -0.48 -8.43
N PHE A 73 -0.26 -1.41 -7.60
CA PHE A 73 -0.78 -2.68 -8.07
C PHE A 73 -2.23 -2.77 -7.66
N ASP A 74 -3.12 -2.77 -8.65
CA ASP A 74 -4.52 -3.12 -8.44
C ASP A 74 -4.61 -4.65 -8.36
N VAL A 75 -5.02 -5.15 -7.19
CA VAL A 75 -5.06 -6.58 -6.87
C VAL A 75 -6.47 -6.94 -6.45
N HIS A 76 -7.09 -7.83 -7.22
CA HIS A 76 -8.41 -8.37 -6.90
C HIS A 76 -8.47 -9.87 -7.15
N VAL A 77 -9.33 -10.53 -6.40
CA VAL A 77 -9.66 -11.95 -6.60
C VAL A 77 -10.80 -12.04 -7.61
N GLU A 78 -10.70 -12.96 -8.56
CA GLU A 78 -11.75 -13.21 -9.56
C GLU A 78 -12.96 -13.91 -8.92
N ARG A 79 -13.76 -13.12 -8.22
CA ARG A 79 -15.02 -13.51 -7.58
C ARG A 79 -16.03 -12.38 -7.70
N SER A 80 -17.30 -12.71 -7.47
CA SER A 80 -18.36 -11.70 -7.40
C SER A 80 -17.98 -10.59 -6.41
N GLY A 81 -18.08 -9.34 -6.85
CA GLY A 81 -17.69 -8.16 -6.07
C GLY A 81 -16.20 -7.79 -6.10
N GLN A 82 -15.36 -8.50 -6.88
CA GLN A 82 -13.93 -8.21 -7.08
C GLN A 82 -13.19 -7.87 -5.75
N PRO A 83 -13.24 -8.76 -4.75
CA PRO A 83 -12.68 -8.44 -3.45
C PRO A 83 -11.16 -8.30 -3.53
N ARG A 84 -10.62 -7.34 -2.77
CA ARG A 84 -9.18 -7.05 -2.65
C ARG A 84 -8.35 -8.11 -1.90
N GLY A 85 -8.94 -9.28 -1.60
CA GLY A 85 -8.28 -10.33 -0.82
C GLY A 85 -9.16 -11.55 -0.58
N VAL A 86 -8.53 -12.61 -0.07
CA VAL A 86 -9.19 -13.86 0.29
C VAL A 86 -9.50 -13.87 1.78
N TYR A 87 -10.76 -14.11 2.14
CA TYR A 87 -11.19 -14.26 3.52
C TYR A 87 -12.13 -15.45 3.64
N LEU A 88 -11.63 -16.54 4.25
CA LEU A 88 -12.43 -17.71 4.59
C LEU A 88 -12.91 -17.55 6.03
N ARG A 89 -14.21 -17.49 6.23
CA ARG A 89 -14.83 -17.25 7.53
C ARG A 89 -15.69 -18.42 7.98
N GLN A 90 -16.40 -19.05 7.07
CA GLN A 90 -17.36 -20.10 7.40
C GLN A 90 -16.69 -21.47 7.45
N PRO A 91 -17.14 -22.39 8.33
CA PRO A 91 -16.56 -23.73 8.42
C PRO A 91 -16.53 -24.45 7.07
N GLU A 92 -17.57 -24.31 6.27
CA GLU A 92 -17.70 -24.95 4.95
C GLU A 92 -16.62 -24.46 3.97
N GLU A 93 -16.18 -23.21 4.11
CA GLU A 93 -15.12 -22.62 3.28
C GLU A 93 -13.73 -23.18 3.61
N THR A 94 -13.55 -23.70 4.83
CA THR A 94 -12.27 -24.25 5.32
C THR A 94 -12.18 -25.77 5.28
N GLN A 95 -13.32 -26.45 5.11
CA GLN A 95 -13.41 -27.92 5.08
C GLN A 95 -12.85 -28.54 3.80
N VAL A 96 -12.76 -27.76 2.72
CA VAL A 96 -12.30 -28.23 1.41
C VAL A 96 -11.22 -27.31 0.86
N LYS A 97 -10.31 -27.86 0.05
CA LYS A 97 -9.33 -27.05 -0.67
C LYS A 97 -10.06 -26.14 -1.65
N GLN A 98 -9.69 -24.86 -1.64
CA GLN A 98 -10.23 -23.85 -2.55
C GLN A 98 -9.11 -23.27 -3.41
N THR A 99 -9.42 -23.02 -4.68
CA THR A 99 -8.53 -22.32 -5.62
C THR A 99 -9.11 -20.94 -5.87
N PHE A 100 -8.24 -19.93 -5.81
CA PHE A 100 -8.58 -18.53 -6.08
C PHE A 100 -7.71 -18.05 -7.23
N THR A 101 -8.34 -17.50 -8.27
CA THR A 101 -7.61 -16.73 -9.28
C THR A 101 -7.48 -15.30 -8.79
N VAL A 102 -6.25 -14.78 -8.81
CA VAL A 102 -5.93 -13.41 -8.39
C VAL A 102 -5.36 -12.69 -9.59
N THR A 103 -5.96 -11.54 -9.90
CA THR A 103 -5.50 -10.65 -10.96
C THR A 103 -4.70 -9.53 -10.35
N VAL A 104 -3.50 -9.30 -10.88
CA VAL A 104 -2.58 -8.26 -10.45
C VAL A 104 -2.29 -7.37 -11.66
N LYS A 105 -2.77 -6.12 -11.62
CA LYS A 105 -2.56 -5.15 -12.70
C LYS A 105 -1.64 -4.02 -12.20
N PRO A 106 -0.48 -3.79 -12.86
CA PRO A 106 0.34 -2.62 -12.61
C PRO A 106 -0.39 -1.36 -13.10
N VAL A 107 -0.47 -0.32 -12.26
CA VAL A 107 -1.05 0.99 -12.57
C VAL A 107 0.03 2.05 -12.39
N ILE A 108 0.34 2.78 -13.46
CA ILE A 108 1.39 3.81 -13.50
C ILE A 108 0.73 5.18 -13.53
N GLY A 109 0.87 5.95 -12.45
CA GLY A 109 0.31 7.30 -12.38
C GLY A 109 -1.19 7.34 -12.07
N LEU A 110 -1.68 8.52 -11.69
CA LEU A 110 -3.07 8.80 -11.31
C LEU A 110 -3.98 9.11 -12.52
N GLU A 111 -3.50 8.96 -13.76
CA GLU A 111 -4.19 9.44 -14.98
C GLU A 111 -4.86 8.35 -15.82
N ASP A 112 -4.86 7.08 -15.40
CA ASP A 112 -5.49 6.00 -16.17
C ASP A 112 -6.97 5.70 -15.78
N GLU A 113 -7.61 6.57 -14.98
CA GLU A 113 -9.07 6.61 -14.89
C GLU A 113 -9.66 7.62 -15.88
N ILE A 114 -9.46 7.39 -17.18
CA ILE A 114 -10.46 7.82 -18.15
C ILE A 114 -11.54 6.75 -18.06
N SER A 115 -12.61 7.07 -17.33
CA SER A 115 -13.85 6.31 -17.37
C SER A 115 -14.25 6.11 -18.83
N ASP A 116 -14.10 4.88 -19.32
CA ASP A 116 -14.69 4.43 -20.59
C ASP A 116 -16.20 4.27 -20.36
N GLU A 117 -16.88 5.38 -20.06
CA GLU A 117 -18.33 5.47 -20.23
C GLU A 117 -18.60 5.72 -21.72
N GLY A 118 -18.39 4.65 -22.50
CA GLY A 118 -18.71 4.58 -23.91
C GLY A 118 -19.95 3.70 -24.15
N GLN A 119 -21.06 4.38 -24.47
CA GLN A 119 -22.17 3.98 -25.35
C GLN A 119 -23.25 3.03 -24.84
#